data_AF-A0A164Y2W4-F1
#
_entry.id   AF-A0A164Y2W4-F1
#
_cell.length_a   1.000
_cell.length_b   1.000
_cell.length_c   1.000
_cell.angle_alpha   90.00
_cell.angle_beta   90.00
_cell.angle_gamma   90.00
#
_symmetry.space_group_name_H-M   'P 1'
#
loop_
_entity.id
_entity.type
_entity.pdbx_description
1 polymer ?
#
loop_
_entity_poly.entity_id
_entity_poly.type
_entity_poly.pdbx_seq_one_letter_code
_entity_poly.pdbx_strand_id
1 'polypeptide(L)'
;MVAVETVPRRLLPLIPMASLLSASNLFALSLIPFLAFLWYAKRSRRFPPLAWWGFAATLVFVLITVVAGAVAQLRFGQQLADVDPLHGGAEAFLTVSNLLVALGFAQAGNRQQGAGKDPGKR
;
A
#
# COMPACT_ATOMS: atom_id res chain seq x y z
N MET A 1 22.44 -22.04 -0.94
CA MET A 1 23.78 -22.00 -1.57
C MET A 1 23.68 -22.61 -2.97
N VAL A 2 22.84 -22.04 -3.85
CA VAL A 2 22.59 -22.49 -5.23
C VAL A 2 22.08 -21.26 -5.99
N ALA A 3 22.91 -20.56 -6.76
CA ALA A 3 22.51 -19.51 -7.74
C ALA A 3 23.70 -18.78 -8.41
N VAL A 4 24.94 -18.94 -7.94
CA VAL A 4 26.07 -18.14 -8.44
C VAL A 4 26.72 -18.77 -9.69
N GLU A 5 26.57 -20.08 -9.91
CA GLU A 5 27.28 -20.79 -10.99
C GLU A 5 26.69 -20.63 -12.40
N THR A 6 25.43 -20.18 -12.54
CA THR A 6 24.77 -20.04 -13.85
C THR A 6 24.83 -18.63 -14.43
N VAL A 7 25.37 -17.65 -13.68
CA VAL A 7 25.41 -16.25 -14.12
C VAL A 7 26.69 -15.96 -14.91
N PRO A 8 26.60 -15.54 -16.19
CA PRO A 8 27.78 -15.25 -16.99
C PRO A 8 28.61 -14.11 -16.38
N ARG A 9 29.95 -14.24 -16.38
CA ARG A 9 30.87 -13.31 -15.68
C ARG A 9 30.72 -11.83 -16.06
N ARG A 10 30.11 -11.51 -17.21
CA ARG A 10 29.81 -10.13 -17.64
C ARG A 10 28.65 -9.48 -16.87
N LEU A 11 27.80 -10.29 -16.24
CA LEU A 11 26.66 -9.84 -15.42
C LEU A 11 27.04 -9.67 -13.93
N LEU A 12 28.20 -10.18 -13.49
CA LEU A 12 28.71 -10.03 -12.11
C LEU A 12 28.65 -8.61 -11.52
N PRO A 13 29.06 -7.54 -12.23
CA PRO A 13 28.97 -6.17 -11.71
C PRO A 13 27.53 -5.61 -11.69
N LEU A 14 26.59 -6.25 -12.39
CA LEU A 14 25.18 -5.85 -12.44
C LEU A 14 24.33 -6.55 -11.37
N ILE A 15 24.83 -7.62 -10.74
CA ILE A 15 24.18 -8.32 -9.63
C ILE A 15 23.81 -7.39 -8.45
N PRO A 16 24.69 -6.49 -7.95
CA PRO A 16 24.34 -5.59 -6.86
C PRO A 16 23.23 -4.60 -7.27
N MET A 17 23.26 -4.08 -8.50
CA MET A 17 22.20 -3.20 -9.02
C MET A 17 20.88 -3.95 -9.20
N ALA A 18 20.94 -5.17 -9.73
CA ALA A 18 19.77 -6.03 -9.90
C ALA A 18 19.13 -6.40 -8.55
N SER A 19 19.92 -6.57 -7.50
CA SER A 19 19.41 -6.80 -6.13
C SER A 19 18.64 -5.60 -5.58
N LEU A 20 19.05 -4.36 -5.90
CA LEU A 20 18.27 -3.15 -5.55
C LEU A 20 16.92 -3.09 -6.27
N LEU A 21 16.84 -3.66 -7.48
CA LEU A 21 15.62 -3.71 -8.29
C LEU A 21 14.73 -4.93 -7.98
N SER A 22 15.02 -5.68 -6.90
CA SER A 22 14.14 -6.76 -6.45
C SER A 22 12.79 -6.23 -5.97
N ALA A 23 11.71 -6.98 -6.18
CA ALA A 23 10.35 -6.57 -5.82
C ALA A 23 10.21 -6.16 -4.34
N SER A 24 10.87 -6.88 -3.43
CA SER A 24 10.89 -6.56 -1.99
C SER A 24 11.56 -5.21 -1.71
N ASN A 25 12.70 -4.94 -2.36
CA ASN A 25 13.43 -3.69 -2.16
C ASN A 25 12.68 -2.51 -2.78
N LEU A 26 12.10 -2.68 -3.97
CA LEU A 26 11.27 -1.68 -4.61
C LEU A 26 10.01 -1.37 -3.78
N PHE A 27 9.37 -2.39 -3.20
CA PHE A 27 8.25 -2.21 -2.28
C PHE A 27 8.67 -1.41 -1.04
N ALA A 28 9.76 -1.81 -0.37
CA ALA A 28 10.27 -1.12 0.81
C ALA A 28 10.65 0.34 0.50
N LEU A 29 11.29 0.59 -0.64
CA LEU A 29 11.62 1.95 -1.11
C LEU A 29 10.36 2.77 -1.40
N SER A 30 9.30 2.14 -1.92
CA SER A 30 8.02 2.81 -2.24
C SER A 30 7.24 3.28 -0.99
N LEU A 31 7.53 2.75 0.20
CA LEU A 31 6.93 3.25 1.44
C LEU A 31 7.30 4.71 1.73
N ILE A 32 8.50 5.15 1.34
CA ILE A 32 8.96 6.52 1.57
C ILE A 32 8.05 7.56 0.87
N PRO A 33 7.84 7.50 -0.47
CA PRO A 33 6.91 8.41 -1.13
C PRO A 33 5.47 8.24 -0.65
N PHE A 34 5.06 7.03 -0.23
CA PHE A 34 3.74 6.79 0.33
C PHE A 34 3.53 7.52 1.68
N LEU A 35 4.50 7.45 2.59
CA LEU A 35 4.47 8.19 3.86
C LEU A 35 4.48 9.70 3.63
N ALA A 36 5.29 10.18 2.69
CA ALA A 36 5.30 11.58 2.29
C ALA A 36 3.93 12.05 1.78
N PHE A 37 3.27 11.21 0.97
CA PHE A 37 1.89 11.44 0.51
C PHE A 37 0.90 11.53 1.69
N LEU A 38 0.92 10.59 2.64
CA LEU A 38 0.02 10.63 3.81
C LEU A 38 0.23 11.89 4.66
N TRP A 39 1.49 12.27 4.88
CA TRP A 39 1.83 13.48 5.63
C TRP A 39 1.33 14.74 4.91
N TYR A 40 1.56 14.83 3.60
CA TYR A 40 1.12 15.95 2.79
C TYR A 40 -0.41 16.05 2.72
N ALA A 41 -1.10 14.91 2.52
CA ALA A 41 -2.56 14.84 2.50
C ALA A 41 -3.18 15.36 3.80
N LYS A 42 -2.59 14.99 4.95
CA LYS A 42 -3.01 15.49 6.27
C LYS A 42 -2.74 16.98 6.43
N ARG A 43 -1.58 17.47 5.97
CA ARG A 43 -1.18 18.88 6.09
C ARG A 43 -2.03 19.81 5.23
N SER A 44 -2.45 19.36 4.05
CA SER A 44 -3.19 20.16 3.07
C SER A 44 -4.58 20.58 3.55
N ARG A 45 -5.21 19.87 4.50
CA ARG A 45 -6.61 20.08 4.99
C ARG A 45 -7.70 20.05 3.90
N ARG A 46 -7.36 19.94 2.62
CA ARG A 46 -8.28 19.81 1.48
C ARG A 46 -8.62 18.35 1.16
N PHE A 47 -7.88 17.41 1.74
CA PHE A 47 -8.07 15.98 1.51
C PHE A 47 -9.26 15.45 2.33
N PRO A 48 -10.20 14.69 1.74
CA PRO A 48 -11.33 14.17 2.49
C PRO A 48 -10.87 13.25 3.62
N PRO A 49 -11.36 13.44 4.86
CA PRO A 49 -10.88 12.69 6.02
C PRO A 49 -11.13 11.19 5.88
N LEU A 50 -12.26 10.79 5.27
CA LEU A 50 -12.57 9.38 5.00
C LEU A 50 -11.53 8.73 4.08
N ALA A 51 -11.10 9.43 3.03
CA ALA A 51 -10.11 8.86 2.11
C ALA A 51 -8.73 8.75 2.77
N TRP A 52 -8.38 9.72 3.62
CA TRP A 52 -7.14 9.66 4.39
C TRP A 52 -7.12 8.43 5.32
N TRP A 53 -8.24 8.14 5.99
CA TRP A 53 -8.38 6.93 6.81
C TRP A 53 -8.25 5.65 6.00
N GLY A 54 -8.80 5.60 4.78
CA GLY A 54 -8.61 4.46 3.89
C GLY A 54 -7.14 4.21 3.53
N PHE A 55 -6.39 5.26 3.16
CA PHE A 55 -4.95 5.14 2.91
C PHE A 55 -4.14 4.78 4.16
N ALA A 56 -4.50 5.33 5.32
CA ALA A 56 -3.88 4.99 6.59
C ALA A 56 -4.15 3.52 6.97
N ALA A 57 -5.36 3.01 6.73
CA ALA A 57 -5.68 1.61 6.93
C ALA A 57 -4.82 0.70 6.05
N THR A 58 -4.64 1.02 4.76
CA THR A 58 -3.73 0.30 3.87
C THR A 58 -2.29 0.29 4.39
N LEU A 59 -1.81 1.39 4.97
CA LEU A 59 -0.47 1.42 5.59
C LEU A 59 -0.37 0.47 6.78
N VAL A 60 -1.37 0.49 7.66
CA VAL A 60 -1.45 -0.41 8.82
C VAL A 60 -1.48 -1.87 8.36
N PHE A 61 -2.25 -2.17 7.31
CA PHE A 61 -2.28 -3.50 6.69
C PHE A 61 -0.90 -3.95 6.20
N VAL A 62 -0.17 -3.07 5.52
CA VAL A 62 1.21 -3.36 5.09
C VAL A 62 2.11 -3.68 6.27
N LEU A 63 2.05 -2.89 7.35
CA LEU A 63 2.87 -3.14 8.54
C LEU A 63 2.54 -4.49 9.18
N ILE A 64 1.25 -4.81 9.31
CA ILE A 64 0.79 -6.08 9.87
C ILE A 64 1.25 -7.25 9.00
N THR A 65 1.08 -7.16 7.67
CA THR A 65 1.43 -8.24 6.75
C THR A 65 2.93 -8.47 6.62
N VAL A 66 3.75 -7.42 6.73
CA VAL A 66 5.22 -7.57 6.79
C VAL A 66 5.64 -8.32 8.06
N VAL A 67 5.09 -7.94 9.23
CA VAL A 67 5.38 -8.64 10.51
C VAL A 67 4.87 -10.07 10.48
N ALA A 68 3.63 -10.28 10.04
CA ALA A 68 3.05 -11.60 9.94
C ALA A 68 3.84 -12.50 8.97
N GLY A 69 4.25 -11.97 7.81
CA GLY A 69 5.10 -12.66 6.85
C GLY A 69 6.46 -13.07 7.44
N ALA A 70 7.09 -12.17 8.20
CA ALA A 70 8.33 -12.49 8.92
C ALA A 70 8.11 -13.57 9.98
N VAL A 71 7.04 -13.50 10.78
CA VAL A 71 6.70 -14.50 11.80
C VAL A 71 6.41 -15.86 11.18
N ALA A 72 5.69 -15.91 10.05
CA ALA A 72 5.39 -17.15 9.34
C ALA A 72 6.66 -17.85 8.82
N GLN A 73 7.56 -17.08 8.20
CA GLN A 73 8.87 -17.57 7.76
C GLN A 73 9.71 -18.12 8.93
N LEU A 74 9.71 -17.41 10.07
CA LEU A 74 10.52 -17.79 11.24
C LEU A 74 9.95 -18.99 12.02
N ARG A 75 8.62 -19.15 12.08
CA ARG A 75 7.96 -20.12 12.98
C ARG A 75 7.43 -21.35 12.28
N PHE A 76 7.03 -21.23 11.02
CA PHE A 76 6.32 -22.30 10.31
C PHE A 76 7.02 -22.72 9.01
N GLY A 77 8.04 -21.99 8.56
CA GLY A 77 8.71 -22.28 7.28
C GLY A 77 7.76 -22.23 6.07
N GLN A 78 6.57 -21.65 6.26
CA GLN A 78 5.48 -21.60 5.30
C GLN A 78 5.16 -20.13 4.97
N GLN A 79 4.66 -19.90 3.77
CA GLN A 79 4.21 -18.58 3.36
C GLN A 79 2.87 -18.25 4.01
N LEU A 80 2.63 -16.97 4.29
CA LEU A 80 1.40 -16.45 4.90
C LEU A 80 0.12 -16.82 4.12
N ALA A 81 0.26 -17.27 2.87
CA ALA A 81 -0.81 -17.70 1.98
C ALA A 81 -1.39 -19.10 2.30
N ASP A 82 -0.72 -19.92 3.12
CA ASP A 82 -1.19 -21.28 3.47
C ASP A 82 -2.27 -21.29 4.57
N VAL A 83 -2.65 -20.13 5.12
CA VAL A 83 -3.59 -20.01 6.24
C VAL A 83 -4.88 -19.31 5.79
N ASP A 84 -5.85 -20.11 5.35
CA ASP A 84 -7.14 -19.70 4.73
C ASP A 84 -7.87 -18.53 5.44
N PRO A 85 -8.03 -18.52 6.78
CA PRO A 85 -8.70 -17.42 7.48
C PRO A 85 -7.90 -16.11 7.44
N LEU A 86 -6.58 -16.19 7.41
CA LEU A 86 -5.68 -15.03 7.42
C LEU A 86 -5.64 -14.37 6.03
N HIS A 87 -5.73 -15.19 4.97
CA HIS A 87 -5.87 -14.72 3.60
C HIS A 87 -7.20 -13.99 3.39
N GLY A 88 -8.33 -14.63 3.74
CA GLY A 88 -9.65 -14.00 3.60
C GLY A 88 -9.81 -12.73 4.45
N GLY A 89 -9.22 -12.70 5.66
CA GLY A 89 -9.17 -11.50 6.49
C GLY A 89 -8.36 -10.36 5.86
N ALA A 90 -7.27 -10.69 5.17
CA ALA A 90 -6.45 -9.70 4.47
C ALA A 90 -7.19 -9.09 3.27
N GLU A 91 -7.87 -9.93 2.48
CA GLU A 91 -8.68 -9.47 1.35
C GLU A 91 -9.82 -8.56 1.81
N ALA A 92 -10.57 -8.97 2.84
CA ALA A 92 -11.66 -8.18 3.40
C ALA A 92 -11.16 -6.82 3.93
N PHE A 93 -10.02 -6.79 4.62
CA PHE A 93 -9.43 -5.56 5.12
C PHE A 93 -9.06 -4.59 4.00
N LEU A 94 -8.43 -5.09 2.93
CA LEU A 94 -8.11 -4.28 1.75
C LEU A 94 -9.37 -3.77 1.06
N THR A 95 -10.41 -4.59 0.93
CA THR A 95 -11.70 -4.16 0.37
C THR A 95 -12.29 -3.00 1.16
N VAL A 96 -12.34 -3.10 2.49
CA VAL A 96 -12.83 -2.03 3.36
C VAL A 96 -11.98 -0.77 3.24
N SER A 97 -10.66 -0.91 3.23
CA SER A 97 -9.73 0.22 3.09
C SER A 97 -9.93 0.96 1.77
N ASN A 98 -10.06 0.23 0.65
CA ASN A 98 -10.30 0.81 -0.66
C ASN A 98 -11.70 1.44 -0.77
N LEU A 99 -12.71 0.85 -0.13
CA LEU A 99 -14.05 1.41 -0.09
C LEU A 99 -14.07 2.76 0.66
N LEU A 100 -13.33 2.88 1.78
CA LEU A 100 -13.18 4.15 2.51
C LEU A 100 -12.54 5.23 1.63
N VAL A 101 -11.53 4.88 0.82
CA VAL A 101 -10.92 5.79 -0.16
C VAL A 101 -11.96 6.26 -1.18
N ALA A 102 -12.67 5.33 -1.82
CA ALA A 102 -13.66 5.64 -2.85
C ALA A 102 -14.80 6.52 -2.31
N LEU A 103 -15.37 6.15 -1.15
CA LEU A 103 -16.43 6.91 -0.50
C LEU A 103 -15.96 8.30 -0.06
N GLY A 104 -14.73 8.41 0.47
CA GLY A 104 -14.16 9.69 0.88
C GLY A 104 -14.06 10.69 -0.27
N PHE A 105 -13.63 10.25 -1.44
CA PHE A 105 -13.59 11.11 -2.62
C PHE A 105 -14.97 11.37 -3.24
N ALA A 106 -15.86 10.36 -3.28
CA ALA A 106 -17.22 10.53 -3.78
C ALA A 106 -18.00 11.59 -2.99
N GLN A 107 -17.89 11.57 -1.65
CA GLN A 107 -18.52 12.57 -0.79
C GLN A 107 -17.96 13.98 -1.03
N ALA A 108 -16.64 14.11 -1.20
CA ALA A 108 -16.00 15.38 -1.50
C ALA A 108 -16.47 15.96 -2.84
N GLY A 109 -16.58 15.11 -3.87
CA GLY A 109 -17.07 15.49 -5.20
C GLY A 109 -18.52 15.98 -5.17
N ASN A 110 -19.42 15.25 -4.51
CA ASN A 110 -20.82 15.65 -4.40
C ASN A 110 -21.00 16.98 -3.64
N ARG A 111 -20.17 17.23 -2.62
CA ARG A 111 -20.23 18.48 -1.83
C ARG A 111 -19.82 19.70 -2.65
N GLN A 112 -18.91 19.54 -3.60
CA GLN A 112 -18.50 20.62 -4.53
C GLN A 112 -19.59 20.90 -5.59
N GLN A 113 -20.27 19.88 -6.09
CA GLN A 113 -21.35 20.04 -7.09
C GLN A 113 -22.59 20.73 -6.50
N GLY A 114 -22.93 20.46 -5.24
CA GLY A 114 -24.02 21.16 -4.55
C GLY A 114 -23.73 22.64 -4.28
N ALA A 115 -22.48 23.02 -4.07
CA ALA A 115 -22.07 24.40 -3.80
C ALA A 115 -22.02 25.28 -5.07
N GLY A 116 -21.89 24.69 -6.26
CA GLY A 116 -21.93 25.42 -7.54
C GLY A 116 -23.34 25.71 -8.05
N LYS A 117 -24.38 25.20 -7.38
CA LYS A 117 -25.79 25.39 -7.70
C LYS A 117 -26.40 26.44 -6.77
N ASP A 118 -25.94 27.68 -6.87
CA ASP A 118 -26.60 28.81 -6.20
C ASP A 118 -27.90 29.16 -6.95
N PRO A 119 -29.10 29.04 -6.32
CA PRO A 119 -30.38 29.36 -6.96
C PRO A 119 -30.62 30.88 -7.16
N GLY A 120 -29.70 31.76 -6.76
CA GLY A 120 -29.91 33.21 -6.72
C GLY A 120 -29.62 34.04 -7.99
N LYS A 121 -29.31 33.42 -9.14
CA LYS A 121 -29.13 34.17 -10.41
C LYS A 121 -29.89 33.51 -11.56
N ARG A 122 -31.19 33.80 -11.62
CA ARG A 122 -31.99 33.74 -12.85
C ARG A 122 -32.76 35.04 -12.98
#